data_AF-A0A0F9D5Q9-F1
#
_entry.id   AF-A0A0F9D5Q9-F1
#
_cell.length_a   1.000
_cell.length_b   1.000
_cell.length_c   1.000
_cell.angle_alpha   90.00
_cell.angle_beta   90.00
_cell.angle_gamma   90.00
#
_symmetry.space_group_name_H-M   'P 1'
#
loop_
_entity.id
_entity.type
_entity.pdbx_description
1 polymer ?
#
loop_
_entity_poly.entity_id
_entity_poly.type
_entity_poly.pdbx_seq_one_letter_code
_entity_poly.pdbx_strand_id
1 'polypeptide(L)'
;MRKVIYTTGFKAPVKKLGLEKATDWINYRYVYWYRYTRNSLLNQTNPDWEYWIIVTDDTVKILGDELINKATEDSRIKMVHRTDQLSAFREAQGNYDFYMVLRLDSDDMYRKDVNEEMMTVDVVDEAGLYRYVQYLRGYVYKPRNKTLKEWWRNHMSPPFFAMVYPREVWGSKIDNSDGELFDGGHEQVRNHKRKLLDDGKFCVGVHDLNMVTTVGKREEITDEKEKEIILADFGIKYPESDFLSSDAHDVFGLLPGGWDKTKNE
;
A
#
# COMPACT_ATOMS: atom_id res chain seq x y z
N MET A 1 6.49 -15.67 -16.97
CA MET A 1 6.75 -15.46 -15.53
C MET A 1 6.76 -13.96 -15.23
N ARG A 2 6.21 -13.53 -14.11
CA ARG A 2 6.17 -12.10 -13.73
C ARG A 2 6.81 -11.89 -12.36
N LYS A 3 7.28 -10.67 -12.12
CA LYS A 3 7.72 -10.22 -10.80
C LYS A 3 6.76 -9.15 -10.30
N VAL A 4 6.12 -9.37 -9.16
CA VAL A 4 5.22 -8.37 -8.55
C VAL A 4 5.93 -7.67 -7.40
N ILE A 5 6.03 -6.35 -7.48
CA ILE A 5 6.67 -5.51 -6.46
C ILE A 5 5.69 -4.42 -6.06
N TYR A 6 5.23 -4.48 -4.82
CA TYR A 6 4.49 -3.41 -4.18
C TYR A 6 5.47 -2.43 -3.54
N THR A 7 5.16 -1.15 -3.60
CA THR A 7 5.99 -0.10 -3.01
C THR A 7 5.15 0.86 -2.20
N THR A 8 5.72 1.33 -1.09
CA THR A 8 5.16 2.38 -0.26
C THR A 8 6.26 3.29 0.27
N GLY A 9 5.90 4.38 0.93
CA GLY A 9 6.83 5.11 1.77
C GLY A 9 6.12 5.76 2.95
N PHE A 10 6.76 5.76 4.11
CA PHE A 10 6.31 6.56 5.26
C PHE A 10 6.76 8.02 5.06
N LYS A 11 6.15 8.71 4.10
CA LYS A 11 6.49 10.12 3.84
C LYS A 11 5.91 10.99 4.96
N ALA A 12 6.76 11.47 5.87
CA ALA A 12 6.45 12.61 6.73
C ALA A 12 7.01 13.88 6.08
N PRO A 13 6.24 14.97 5.96
CA PRO A 13 6.80 16.26 5.57
C PRO A 13 7.55 16.87 6.77
N VAL A 14 8.68 16.27 7.17
CA VAL A 14 9.48 16.64 8.36
C VAL A 14 9.80 18.13 8.35
N LYS A 15 10.20 18.68 7.20
CA LYS A 15 10.49 20.11 7.03
C LYS A 15 9.30 21.02 7.31
N LYS A 16 8.07 20.53 7.15
CA LYS A 16 6.82 21.27 7.39
C LYS A 16 6.28 21.07 8.81
N LEU A 17 6.48 19.88 9.38
CA LEU A 17 5.88 19.48 10.65
C LEU A 17 6.82 19.64 11.86
N GLY A 18 8.13 19.67 11.65
CA GLY A 18 9.13 19.49 12.70
C GLY A 18 9.32 18.00 13.05
N LEU A 19 10.43 17.68 13.73
CA LEU A 19 10.83 16.30 14.00
C LEU A 19 9.83 15.55 14.90
N GLU A 20 9.33 16.18 15.96
CA GLU A 20 8.37 15.57 16.90
C GLU A 20 7.08 15.13 16.20
N LYS A 21 6.44 16.03 15.45
CA LYS A 21 5.24 15.71 14.68
C LYS A 21 5.51 14.71 13.55
N ALA A 22 6.72 14.67 13.03
CA ALA A 22 7.12 13.64 12.07
C ALA A 22 7.27 12.25 12.71
N THR A 23 7.80 12.19 13.94
CA THR A 23 7.83 10.97 14.76
C THR A 23 6.42 10.44 14.99
N ASP A 24 5.51 11.28 15.49
CA ASP A 24 4.12 10.89 15.73
C ASP A 24 3.44 10.40 14.44
N TRP A 25 3.66 11.10 13.33
CA TRP A 25 3.14 10.72 12.03
C TRP A 25 3.67 9.36 11.56
N ILE A 26 4.99 9.14 11.58
CA ILE A 26 5.59 7.88 11.14
C ILE A 26 5.11 6.72 12.00
N ASN A 27 5.11 6.89 13.33
CA ASN A 27 4.62 5.88 14.27
C ASN A 27 3.16 5.54 14.02
N TYR A 28 2.32 6.54 13.80
CA TYR A 28 0.91 6.35 13.48
C TYR A 28 0.72 5.56 12.18
N ARG A 29 1.45 5.96 11.12
CA ARG A 29 1.41 5.27 9.82
C ARG A 29 1.92 3.84 9.91
N TYR A 30 2.94 3.59 10.73
CA TYR A 30 3.46 2.26 10.99
C TYR A 30 2.39 1.35 11.63
N VAL A 31 1.67 1.85 12.64
CA VAL A 31 0.59 1.09 13.30
C VAL A 31 -0.53 0.74 12.31
N TYR A 32 -0.96 1.71 11.49
CA TYR A 32 -1.95 1.44 10.43
C TYR A 32 -1.46 0.42 9.41
N TRP A 33 -0.22 0.58 8.95
CA TRP A 33 0.39 -0.36 8.02
C TRP A 33 0.44 -1.77 8.60
N TYR A 34 0.92 -1.91 9.83
CA TYR A 34 1.10 -3.20 10.49
C TYR A 34 -0.24 -3.93 10.68
N ARG A 35 -1.32 -3.19 10.97
CA ARG A 35 -2.65 -3.75 11.20
C ARG A 35 -3.45 -4.04 9.95
N TYR A 36 -3.36 -3.18 8.95
CA TYR A 36 -4.22 -3.26 7.77
C TYR A 36 -3.44 -3.71 6.54
N THR A 37 -2.54 -2.87 6.05
CA THR A 37 -1.80 -3.11 4.81
C THR A 37 -0.97 -4.39 4.86
N ARG A 38 -0.20 -4.61 5.94
CA ARG A 38 0.61 -5.82 6.14
C ARG A 38 -0.26 -7.07 6.15
N ASN A 39 -1.37 -7.06 6.90
CA ASN A 39 -2.26 -8.22 6.97
C ASN A 39 -2.92 -8.53 5.62
N SER A 40 -3.30 -7.50 4.86
CA SER A 40 -3.79 -7.66 3.48
C SER A 40 -2.76 -8.27 2.53
N LEU A 41 -1.48 -7.92 2.67
CA LEU A 41 -0.39 -8.53 1.91
C LEU A 41 -0.14 -9.98 2.33
N LEU A 42 -0.11 -10.26 3.63
CA LEU A 42 0.07 -11.62 4.13
C LEU A 42 -1.10 -12.55 3.80
N ASN A 43 -2.29 -11.99 3.58
CA ASN A 43 -3.48 -12.72 3.16
C ASN A 43 -3.51 -13.05 1.65
N GLN A 44 -2.51 -12.68 0.87
CA GLN A 44 -2.50 -12.97 -0.57
C GLN A 44 -2.46 -14.48 -0.85
N THR A 45 -3.33 -14.96 -1.75
CA THR A 45 -3.41 -16.38 -2.13
C THR A 45 -2.18 -16.86 -2.89
N ASN A 46 -1.53 -15.96 -3.63
CA ASN A 46 -0.25 -16.22 -4.27
C ASN A 46 0.86 -15.52 -3.48
N PRO A 47 1.86 -16.26 -2.94
CA PRO A 47 2.91 -15.67 -2.12
C PRO A 47 4.08 -15.06 -2.91
N ASP A 48 4.10 -15.17 -4.24
CA ASP A 48 5.18 -14.65 -5.10
C ASP A 48 5.01 -13.14 -5.33
N TRP A 49 5.38 -12.37 -4.31
CA TRP A 49 5.41 -10.92 -4.32
C TRP A 49 6.50 -10.40 -3.40
N GLU A 50 6.87 -9.15 -3.60
CA GLU A 50 7.66 -8.39 -2.65
C GLU A 50 6.98 -7.07 -2.31
N TYR A 51 7.12 -6.62 -1.06
CA TYR A 51 6.62 -5.33 -0.59
C TYR A 51 7.77 -4.49 -0.06
N TRP A 52 8.05 -3.38 -0.71
CA TRP A 52 9.19 -2.52 -0.39
C TRP A 52 8.71 -1.24 0.29
N ILE A 53 9.11 -1.10 1.55
CA ILE A 53 8.93 0.13 2.33
C ILE A 53 10.14 1.01 2.03
N ILE A 54 9.91 2.07 1.23
CA ILE A 54 10.96 3.04 0.92
C ILE A 54 11.13 4.00 2.10
N VAL A 55 12.32 4.01 2.71
CA VAL A 55 12.62 4.75 3.94
C VAL A 55 13.76 5.76 3.74
N THR A 56 13.79 6.80 4.56
CA THR A 56 14.91 7.74 4.70
C THR A 56 15.64 7.51 6.02
N ASP A 57 16.85 8.07 6.18
CA ASP A 57 17.59 8.06 7.45
C ASP A 57 16.72 8.51 8.65
N ASP A 58 15.95 9.58 8.50
CA ASP A 58 15.03 10.05 9.54
C ASP A 58 13.97 8.99 9.89
N THR A 59 13.43 8.30 8.88
CA THR A 59 12.42 7.25 9.08
C THR A 59 13.03 6.05 9.82
N VAL A 60 14.22 5.63 9.41
CA VAL A 60 14.97 4.54 10.06
C VAL A 60 15.25 4.89 11.53
N LYS A 61 15.73 6.11 11.78
CA LYS A 61 15.99 6.60 13.14
C LYS A 61 14.73 6.64 14.01
N ILE A 62 13.60 7.05 13.46
CA ILE A 62 12.32 7.13 14.18
C ILE A 62 11.80 5.74 14.53
N LEU A 63 11.83 4.81 13.57
CA LEU A 63 11.33 3.45 13.79
C LEU A 63 12.24 2.65 14.73
N GLY A 64 13.56 2.82 14.60
CA GLY A 64 14.53 2.03 15.35
C GLY A 64 14.55 0.55 14.95
N ASP A 65 15.59 -0.17 15.40
CA ASP A 65 15.83 -1.55 14.98
C ASP A 65 14.69 -2.51 15.33
N GLU A 66 14.02 -2.30 16.46
CA GLU A 66 12.94 -3.18 16.92
C GLU A 66 11.73 -3.16 15.97
N LEU A 67 11.22 -1.97 15.62
CA LEU A 67 10.09 -1.86 14.70
C LEU A 67 10.49 -2.27 13.28
N ILE A 68 11.74 -1.99 12.87
CA ILE A 68 12.27 -2.43 11.59
C ILE A 68 12.26 -3.95 11.51
N ASN A 69 12.83 -4.63 12.50
CA ASN A 69 12.87 -6.10 12.57
C ASN A 69 11.46 -6.70 12.59
N LYS A 70 10.53 -6.06 13.31
CA LYS A 70 9.13 -6.48 13.35
C LYS A 70 8.44 -6.34 11.99
N ALA A 71 8.73 -5.27 11.25
CA ALA A 71 8.18 -5.05 9.92
C ALA A 71 8.68 -6.08 8.91
N THR A 72 9.96 -6.43 8.97
CA THR A 72 10.66 -7.32 8.03
C THR A 72 10.75 -8.77 8.52
N GLU A 73 9.90 -9.16 9.47
CA GLU A 73 9.75 -10.55 9.95
C GLU A 73 9.45 -11.51 8.78
N ASP A 74 8.62 -11.06 7.84
CA ASP A 74 8.38 -11.78 6.59
C ASP A 74 9.40 -11.34 5.54
N SER A 75 10.20 -12.28 5.03
CA SER A 75 11.24 -12.02 4.03
C SER A 75 10.76 -11.37 2.72
N ARG A 76 9.45 -11.41 2.43
CA ARG A 76 8.84 -10.73 1.28
C ARG A 76 8.68 -9.23 1.52
N ILE A 77 8.71 -8.78 2.77
CA ILE A 77 8.66 -7.38 3.17
C ILE A 77 10.09 -6.87 3.39
N LYS A 78 10.46 -5.84 2.64
CA LYS A 78 11.80 -5.26 2.68
C LYS A 78 11.73 -3.78 3.04
N MET A 79 12.64 -3.32 3.88
CA MET A 79 12.93 -1.89 3.98
C MET A 79 14.05 -1.54 3.01
N VAL A 80 13.79 -0.60 2.13
CA VAL A 80 14.75 -0.16 1.11
C VAL A 80 15.05 1.30 1.35
N HIS A 81 16.31 1.63 1.60
CA HIS A 81 16.69 3.02 1.76
C HIS A 81 16.48 3.77 0.45
N ARG A 82 16.01 5.02 0.52
CA ARG A 82 15.65 5.82 -0.66
C ARG A 82 16.83 6.00 -1.63
N THR A 83 18.05 6.11 -1.12
CA THR A 83 19.26 6.21 -1.97
C THR A 83 19.56 4.93 -2.72
N ASP A 84 19.09 3.79 -2.20
CA ASP A 84 19.42 2.45 -2.69
C ASP A 84 18.25 1.84 -3.47
N GLN A 85 17.18 2.62 -3.69
CA GLN A 85 15.98 2.15 -4.36
C GLN A 85 16.27 1.62 -5.77
N LEU A 86 17.10 2.33 -6.54
CA LEU A 86 17.43 1.91 -7.92
C LEU A 86 18.32 0.67 -7.94
N SER A 87 19.32 0.58 -7.05
CA SER A 87 20.15 -0.62 -6.93
C SER A 87 19.32 -1.83 -6.50
N ALA A 88 18.37 -1.67 -5.58
CA ALA A 88 17.45 -2.73 -5.19
C ALA A 88 16.60 -3.22 -6.39
N PHE A 89 16.11 -2.31 -7.24
CA PHE A 89 15.42 -2.70 -8.48
C PHE A 89 16.33 -3.42 -9.49
N ARG A 90 17.61 -3.04 -9.59
CA ARG A 90 18.59 -3.78 -10.40
C ARG A 90 18.85 -5.17 -9.84
N GLU A 91 18.97 -5.31 -8.52
CA GLU A 91 19.19 -6.60 -7.86
C GLU A 91 17.98 -7.53 -7.97
N ALA A 92 16.76 -6.97 -7.98
CA ALA A 92 15.53 -7.73 -8.21
C ALA A 92 15.37 -8.19 -9.67
N GLN A 93 16.27 -7.77 -10.57
CA GLN A 93 16.25 -8.21 -11.96
C GLN A 93 16.48 -9.72 -12.04
N GLY A 94 15.63 -10.40 -12.82
CA GLY A 94 15.71 -11.83 -13.06
C GLY A 94 15.12 -12.23 -14.40
N ASN A 95 14.88 -13.53 -14.56
CA ASN A 95 14.30 -14.13 -15.76
C ASN A 95 12.77 -14.00 -15.75
N TYR A 96 12.25 -12.77 -15.71
CA TYR A 96 10.81 -12.45 -15.73
C TYR A 96 10.42 -11.77 -17.03
N ASP A 97 9.28 -12.12 -17.62
CA ASP A 97 8.79 -11.49 -18.85
C ASP A 97 8.31 -10.07 -18.58
N PHE A 98 7.68 -9.86 -17.42
CA PHE A 98 7.19 -8.56 -16.98
C PHE A 98 7.49 -8.31 -15.51
N TYR A 99 7.76 -7.05 -15.17
CA TYR A 99 7.76 -6.52 -13.82
C TYR A 99 6.48 -5.71 -13.63
N MET A 100 5.69 -6.11 -12.64
CA MET A 100 4.45 -5.46 -12.23
C MET A 100 4.76 -4.63 -10.98
N VAL A 101 4.87 -3.31 -11.14
CA VAL A 101 5.20 -2.41 -10.02
C VAL A 101 3.94 -1.69 -9.56
N LEU A 102 3.51 -1.99 -8.33
CA LEU A 102 2.31 -1.43 -7.72
C LEU A 102 2.69 -0.40 -6.66
N ARG A 103 1.90 0.66 -6.57
CA ARG A 103 1.89 1.51 -5.39
C ARG A 103 0.79 1.05 -4.45
N LEU A 104 1.11 0.91 -3.17
CA LEU A 104 0.16 0.65 -2.11
C LEU A 104 0.50 1.57 -0.94
N ASP A 105 -0.35 2.56 -0.69
CA ASP A 105 -0.12 3.46 0.44
C ASP A 105 -0.25 2.68 1.75
N SER A 106 0.46 3.12 2.78
CA SER A 106 0.65 2.34 4.02
C SER A 106 -0.58 2.21 4.92
N ASP A 107 -1.74 2.65 4.46
CA ASP A 107 -3.05 2.58 5.09
C ASP A 107 -4.08 1.91 4.17
N ASP A 108 -3.69 1.55 2.94
CA ASP A 108 -4.57 0.92 1.97
C ASP A 108 -4.39 -0.60 1.95
N MET A 109 -5.34 -1.31 1.36
CA MET A 109 -5.38 -2.77 1.32
C MET A 109 -5.77 -3.27 -0.08
N TYR A 110 -5.24 -4.44 -0.45
CA TYR A 110 -5.67 -5.23 -1.60
C TYR A 110 -6.38 -6.52 -1.17
N ARG A 111 -7.34 -6.95 -1.98
CA ARG A 111 -8.03 -8.22 -1.78
C ARG A 111 -7.05 -9.38 -1.95
N LYS A 112 -7.29 -10.50 -1.26
CA LYS A 112 -6.40 -11.68 -1.24
C LYS A 112 -5.98 -12.24 -2.59
N ASP A 113 -6.75 -12.02 -3.64
CA ASP A 113 -6.51 -12.56 -4.98
C ASP A 113 -5.81 -11.59 -5.94
N VAL A 114 -5.49 -10.37 -5.49
CA VAL A 114 -4.88 -9.34 -6.34
C VAL A 114 -3.51 -9.78 -6.85
N ASN A 115 -2.68 -10.43 -6.03
CA ASN A 115 -1.38 -10.90 -6.50
C ASN A 115 -1.52 -11.98 -7.57
N GLU A 116 -2.46 -12.92 -7.40
CA GLU A 116 -2.75 -13.93 -8.42
C GLU A 116 -3.23 -13.30 -9.73
N GLU A 117 -4.08 -12.28 -9.64
CA GLU A 117 -4.52 -11.50 -10.80
C GLU A 117 -3.35 -10.78 -11.48
N MET A 118 -2.42 -10.17 -10.72
CA MET A 118 -1.22 -9.54 -11.28
C MET A 118 -0.31 -10.54 -12.00
N MET A 119 -0.25 -11.78 -11.52
CA MET A 119 0.55 -12.85 -12.12
C MET A 119 -0.06 -13.37 -13.43
N THR A 120 -1.38 -13.29 -13.59
CA THR A 120 -2.11 -13.98 -14.67
C THR A 120 -2.76 -13.03 -15.69
N VAL A 121 -3.07 -11.78 -15.33
CA VAL A 121 -3.81 -10.83 -16.19
C VAL A 121 -3.16 -10.63 -17.57
N ASP A 122 -3.87 -10.75 -18.69
CA ASP A 122 -3.24 -10.44 -19.99
C ASP A 122 -2.87 -8.97 -20.09
N VAL A 123 -1.57 -8.70 -20.28
CA VAL A 123 -1.01 -7.34 -20.41
C VAL A 123 -0.74 -6.93 -21.85
N VAL A 124 -1.02 -7.81 -22.82
CA VAL A 124 -0.92 -7.54 -24.25
C VAL A 124 -2.26 -7.88 -24.90
N ASP A 125 -2.74 -7.00 -25.78
CA ASP A 125 -3.85 -7.28 -26.68
C ASP A 125 -3.44 -7.06 -28.15
N GLU A 126 -4.40 -7.10 -29.07
CA GLU A 126 -4.17 -6.87 -30.51
C GLU A 126 -3.54 -5.50 -30.83
N ALA A 127 -3.78 -4.49 -30.00
CA ALA A 127 -3.21 -3.15 -30.10
C ALA A 127 -1.90 -3.01 -29.30
N GLY A 128 -1.32 -4.11 -28.80
CA GLY A 128 -0.03 -4.13 -28.11
C GLY A 128 -0.09 -4.07 -26.58
N LEU A 129 1.04 -3.76 -25.95
CA LEU A 129 1.23 -3.77 -24.50
C LEU A 129 0.42 -2.67 -23.78
N TYR A 130 -0.25 -3.03 -22.68
CA TYR A 130 -0.79 -2.07 -21.72
C TYR A 130 0.33 -1.49 -20.86
N ARG A 131 0.40 -0.17 -20.72
CA ARG A 131 1.36 0.47 -19.80
C ARG A 131 0.93 0.33 -18.35
N TYR A 132 -0.38 0.25 -18.12
CA TYR A 132 -0.97 0.13 -16.79
C TYR A 132 -2.08 -0.93 -16.77
N VAL A 133 -2.22 -1.61 -15.64
CA VAL A 133 -3.45 -2.34 -15.27
C VAL A 133 -4.04 -1.68 -14.03
N GLN A 134 -5.36 -1.49 -13.99
CA GLN A 134 -5.98 -0.57 -13.02
C GLN A 134 -7.34 -1.06 -12.50
N TYR A 135 -7.55 -0.86 -11.21
CA TYR A 135 -8.85 -0.96 -10.55
C TYR A 135 -9.51 0.43 -10.45
N LEU A 136 -10.82 0.51 -10.70
CA LEU A 136 -11.56 1.78 -10.64
C LEU A 136 -12.45 1.91 -9.41
N ARG A 137 -13.05 0.79 -8.97
CA ARG A 137 -13.92 0.77 -7.79
C ARG A 137 -13.45 -0.26 -6.79
N GLY A 138 -13.71 0.04 -5.53
CA GLY A 138 -13.32 -0.77 -4.40
C GLY A 138 -14.10 -0.31 -3.18
N TYR A 139 -13.44 -0.33 -2.04
CA TYR A 139 -14.05 0.04 -0.76
C TYR A 139 -13.28 1.18 -0.08
N VAL A 140 -13.90 1.75 0.94
CA VAL A 140 -13.26 2.61 1.91
C VAL A 140 -13.69 2.16 3.31
N TYR A 141 -12.71 1.99 4.19
CA TYR A 141 -12.93 1.51 5.54
C TYR A 141 -12.38 2.50 6.55
N LYS A 142 -13.23 2.90 7.50
CA LYS A 142 -12.84 3.69 8.68
C LYS A 142 -12.96 2.79 9.92
N PRO A 143 -11.84 2.27 10.45
CA PRO A 143 -11.89 1.31 11.57
C PRO A 143 -12.52 1.88 12.84
N ARG A 144 -12.22 3.14 13.17
CA ARG A 144 -12.66 3.78 14.43
C ARG A 144 -14.17 3.69 14.69
N ASN A 145 -14.98 3.76 13.65
CA ASN A 145 -16.44 3.67 13.74
C ASN A 145 -17.01 2.52 12.91
N LYS A 146 -16.17 1.59 12.44
CA LYS A 146 -16.57 0.39 11.68
C LYS A 146 -17.39 0.72 10.42
N THR A 147 -17.13 1.89 9.82
CA THR A 147 -17.80 2.31 8.60
C THR A 147 -17.09 1.71 7.39
N LEU A 148 -17.82 0.91 6.61
CA LEU A 148 -17.40 0.39 5.32
C LEU A 148 -18.32 0.93 4.24
N LYS A 149 -17.74 1.52 3.19
CA LYS A 149 -18.50 2.05 2.06
C LYS A 149 -17.90 1.59 0.76
N GLU A 150 -18.70 1.58 -0.28
CA GLU A 150 -18.17 1.53 -1.64
C GLU A 150 -17.31 2.76 -1.92
N TRP A 151 -16.29 2.60 -2.77
CA TRP A 151 -15.39 3.66 -3.16
C TRP A 151 -15.19 3.67 -4.67
N TRP A 152 -15.35 4.86 -5.25
CA TRP A 152 -15.01 5.14 -6.64
C TRP A 152 -14.63 6.62 -6.79
N ARG A 153 -13.89 6.93 -7.86
CA ARG A 153 -13.57 8.31 -8.27
C ARG A 153 -13.97 8.53 -9.72
N ASN A 154 -14.99 9.35 -9.95
CA ASN A 154 -15.52 9.62 -11.29
C ASN A 154 -14.57 10.41 -12.20
N HIS A 155 -13.62 11.18 -11.63
CA HIS A 155 -12.82 12.14 -12.41
C HIS A 155 -11.31 11.95 -12.30
N MET A 156 -10.84 10.99 -11.50
CA MET A 156 -9.43 10.71 -11.29
C MET A 156 -9.19 9.22 -11.24
N SER A 157 -8.13 8.78 -11.94
CA SER A 157 -7.52 7.47 -11.74
C SER A 157 -7.31 7.23 -10.23
N PRO A 158 -7.79 6.15 -9.64
CA PRO A 158 -7.39 5.73 -8.30
C PRO A 158 -5.87 5.49 -8.21
N PRO A 159 -5.27 5.46 -7.00
CA PRO A 159 -3.88 5.03 -6.81
C PRO A 159 -3.68 3.51 -6.94
N PHE A 160 -4.74 2.77 -7.29
CA PHE A 160 -4.74 1.30 -7.39
C PHE A 160 -4.50 0.85 -8.83
N PHE A 161 -3.23 0.87 -9.23
CA PHE A 161 -2.78 0.41 -10.53
C PHE A 161 -1.38 -0.21 -10.42
N ALA A 162 -1.06 -1.09 -11.37
CA ALA A 162 0.30 -1.57 -11.61
C ALA A 162 0.85 -0.95 -12.89
N MET A 163 2.12 -0.57 -12.85
CA MET A 163 2.89 -0.30 -14.06
C MET A 163 3.44 -1.61 -14.61
N VAL A 164 3.32 -1.79 -15.92
CA VAL A 164 3.79 -2.98 -16.61
C VAL A 164 5.10 -2.66 -17.33
N TYR A 165 6.17 -3.34 -16.94
CA TYR A 165 7.48 -3.21 -17.57
C TYR A 165 7.90 -4.52 -18.21
N PRO A 166 8.02 -4.59 -19.54
CA PRO A 166 8.68 -5.70 -20.21
C PRO A 166 10.14 -5.80 -19.77
N ARG A 167 10.66 -7.01 -19.71
CA ARG A 167 12.05 -7.27 -19.32
C ARG A 167 13.06 -6.41 -20.07
N GLU A 168 12.87 -6.30 -21.37
CA GLU A 168 13.75 -5.59 -22.30
C GLU A 168 13.79 -4.08 -22.04
N VAL A 169 12.78 -3.52 -21.37
CA VAL A 169 12.71 -2.10 -21.00
C VAL A 169 13.10 -1.87 -19.54
N TRP A 170 13.03 -2.89 -18.68
CA TRP A 170 13.25 -2.76 -17.25
C TRP A 170 14.61 -2.13 -16.89
N GLY A 171 15.71 -2.67 -17.44
CA GLY A 171 17.05 -2.18 -17.14
C GLY A 171 17.25 -0.72 -17.55
N SER A 172 16.87 -0.37 -18.79
CA SER A 172 16.96 1.00 -19.28
C SER A 172 16.04 1.94 -18.51
N LYS A 173 14.88 1.46 -18.04
CA LYS A 173 14.00 2.26 -17.19
C LYS A 173 14.66 2.61 -15.86
N ILE A 174 15.36 1.67 -15.23
CA ILE A 174 16.09 1.92 -13.99
C ILE A 174 17.21 2.94 -14.23
N ASP A 175 18.02 2.72 -15.27
CA ASP A 175 19.20 3.55 -15.55
C ASP A 175 18.88 4.99 -15.93
N ASN A 176 17.70 5.22 -16.53
CA ASN A 176 17.23 6.55 -16.94
C ASN A 176 16.25 7.17 -15.95
N SER A 177 16.06 6.59 -14.76
CA SER A 177 15.17 7.14 -13.74
C SER A 177 15.92 8.04 -12.76
N ASP A 178 15.32 9.17 -12.40
CA ASP A 178 15.83 10.09 -11.37
C ASP A 178 15.50 9.60 -9.93
N GLY A 179 15.49 8.28 -9.72
CA GLY A 179 15.16 7.67 -8.43
C GLY A 179 13.68 7.34 -8.23
N GLU A 180 12.83 7.47 -9.25
CA GLU A 180 11.45 7.00 -9.22
C GLU A 180 11.12 6.17 -10.47
N LEU A 181 10.69 4.91 -10.26
CA LEU A 181 10.16 4.10 -11.36
C LEU A 181 8.74 4.49 -11.76
N PHE A 182 8.04 5.25 -10.91
CA PHE A 182 6.70 5.71 -11.24
C PHE A 182 6.74 6.94 -12.12
N ASP A 183 6.62 6.74 -13.43
CA ASP A 183 6.31 7.83 -14.34
C ASP A 183 4.85 8.24 -14.14
N GLY A 184 4.66 9.32 -13.38
CA GLY A 184 3.42 10.06 -13.37
C GLY A 184 2.51 9.88 -12.16
N GLY A 185 1.61 10.85 -12.03
CA GLY A 185 0.45 10.77 -11.14
C GLY A 185 -0.78 10.20 -11.84
N HIS A 186 -1.91 10.28 -11.14
CA HIS A 186 -3.23 9.83 -11.60
C HIS A 186 -3.59 10.29 -13.02
N GLU A 187 -3.14 11.47 -13.44
CA GLU A 187 -3.42 11.98 -14.79
C GLU A 187 -2.70 11.18 -15.88
N GLN A 188 -1.45 10.74 -15.65
CA GLN A 188 -0.71 9.99 -16.65
C GLN A 188 -1.32 8.61 -16.88
N VAL A 189 -1.78 7.92 -15.83
CA VAL A 189 -2.49 6.64 -15.96
C VAL A 189 -3.74 6.79 -16.85
N ARG A 190 -4.44 7.92 -16.74
CA ARG A 190 -5.62 8.19 -17.57
C ARG A 190 -5.28 8.36 -19.05
N ASN A 191 -4.13 8.96 -19.34
CA ASN A 191 -3.73 9.36 -20.70
C ASN A 191 -2.96 8.27 -21.46
N HIS A 192 -2.62 7.16 -20.81
CA HIS A 192 -1.97 6.01 -21.44
C HIS A 192 -2.93 4.84 -21.63
N LYS A 193 -2.54 3.93 -22.54
CA LYS A 193 -3.22 2.65 -22.72
C LYS A 193 -3.20 1.86 -21.41
N ARG A 194 -4.37 1.53 -20.90
CA ARG A 194 -4.55 0.77 -19.66
C ARG A 194 -5.60 -0.31 -19.80
N LYS A 195 -5.40 -1.41 -19.08
CA LYS A 195 -6.42 -2.44 -18.89
C LYS A 195 -7.18 -2.15 -17.60
N LEU A 196 -8.51 -2.12 -17.69
CA LEU A 196 -9.36 -2.05 -16.51
C LEU A 196 -9.59 -3.46 -15.99
N LEU A 197 -9.48 -3.60 -14.68
CA LEU A 197 -9.67 -4.86 -13.96
C LEU A 197 -10.97 -4.84 -13.17
N ASP A 198 -11.34 -5.99 -12.62
CA ASP A 198 -12.59 -6.16 -11.89
C ASP A 198 -12.64 -5.28 -10.63
N ASP A 199 -13.83 -4.81 -10.31
CA ASP A 199 -14.07 -3.95 -9.14
C ASP A 199 -13.98 -4.74 -7.81
N GLY A 200 -13.90 -4.00 -6.70
CA GLY A 200 -13.93 -4.59 -5.34
C GLY A 200 -12.60 -5.20 -4.89
N LYS A 201 -11.49 -4.86 -5.56
CA LYS A 201 -10.16 -5.45 -5.33
C LYS A 201 -9.27 -4.67 -4.38
N PHE A 202 -9.67 -3.46 -3.99
CA PHE A 202 -8.92 -2.64 -3.05
C PHE A 202 -9.85 -2.02 -2.00
N CYS A 203 -9.25 -1.62 -0.89
CA CYS A 203 -9.91 -0.86 0.15
C CYS A 203 -9.01 0.27 0.63
N VAL A 204 -9.53 1.50 0.58
CA VAL A 204 -8.84 2.68 1.10
C VAL A 204 -9.01 2.75 2.61
N GLY A 205 -7.91 2.85 3.35
CA GLY A 205 -7.97 3.12 4.79
C GLY A 205 -8.22 4.60 5.06
N VAL A 206 -9.24 4.89 5.86
CA VAL A 206 -9.49 6.25 6.35
C VAL A 206 -9.28 6.30 7.85
N HIS A 207 -8.41 7.22 8.24
CA HIS A 207 -8.07 7.49 9.62
C HIS A 207 -8.12 8.99 9.91
N ASP A 208 -8.08 9.36 11.19
CA ASP A 208 -8.34 10.75 11.60
C ASP A 208 -7.23 11.72 11.15
N LEU A 209 -6.05 11.20 10.80
CA LEU A 209 -4.94 11.96 10.24
C LEU A 209 -4.85 11.93 8.70
N ASN A 210 -5.86 11.43 7.97
CA ASN A 210 -5.82 11.44 6.49
C ASN A 210 -5.77 12.88 5.97
N MET A 211 -4.81 13.19 5.10
CA MET A 211 -4.69 14.54 4.53
C MET A 211 -5.61 14.79 3.32
N VAL A 212 -6.02 13.73 2.61
CA VAL A 212 -6.69 13.86 1.30
C VAL A 212 -8.00 13.06 1.22
N THR A 213 -8.00 11.82 1.70
CA THR A 213 -9.17 10.94 1.53
C THR A 213 -10.05 10.94 2.76
N THR A 214 -11.35 11.16 2.54
CA THR A 214 -12.41 10.98 3.54
C THR A 214 -13.43 9.94 3.05
N VAL A 215 -14.23 9.42 3.97
CA VAL A 215 -15.30 8.44 3.67
C VAL A 215 -16.36 9.03 2.71
N GLY A 216 -16.61 10.35 2.77
CA GLY A 216 -17.53 11.06 1.87
C GLY A 216 -19.00 10.61 1.96
N LYS A 217 -19.82 11.01 0.98
CA LYS A 217 -21.26 10.67 0.85
C LYS A 217 -21.50 9.37 0.07
N ARG A 218 -20.62 8.39 0.23
CA ARG A 218 -20.71 7.12 -0.51
C ARG A 218 -21.75 6.19 0.12
N GLU A 219 -22.19 5.20 -0.65
CA GLU A 219 -23.13 4.18 -0.16
C GLU A 219 -22.45 3.32 0.90
N GLU A 220 -23.09 3.26 2.06
CA GLU A 220 -22.59 2.51 3.20
C GLU A 220 -23.09 1.08 3.11
N ILE A 221 -22.19 0.13 3.30
CA ILE A 221 -22.54 -1.27 3.49
C ILE A 221 -23.01 -1.39 4.93
N THR A 222 -24.30 -1.60 5.14
CA THR A 222 -24.90 -1.65 6.49
C THR A 222 -25.08 -3.06 7.02
N ASP A 223 -25.05 -4.08 6.16
CA ASP A 223 -25.15 -5.47 6.57
C ASP A 223 -23.84 -5.92 7.21
N GLU A 224 -23.89 -6.34 8.48
CA GLU A 224 -22.71 -6.67 9.27
C GLU A 224 -22.02 -7.95 8.77
N LYS A 225 -22.78 -8.90 8.23
CA LYS A 225 -22.23 -10.14 7.67
C LYS A 225 -21.53 -9.86 6.35
N GLU A 226 -22.06 -8.98 5.53
CA GLU A 226 -21.41 -8.50 4.31
C GLU A 226 -20.11 -7.78 4.62
N LYS A 227 -20.08 -6.88 5.63
CA LYS A 227 -18.84 -6.25 6.10
C LYS A 227 -17.81 -7.29 6.51
N GLU A 228 -18.20 -8.28 7.29
CA GLU A 228 -17.32 -9.36 7.75
C GLU A 228 -16.70 -10.12 6.57
N ILE A 229 -17.52 -10.51 5.59
CA ILE A 229 -17.05 -11.20 4.39
C ILE A 229 -16.07 -10.34 3.60
N ILE A 230 -16.41 -9.07 3.33
CA ILE A 230 -15.56 -8.16 2.57
C ILE A 230 -14.22 -7.95 3.29
N LEU A 231 -14.25 -7.62 4.59
CA LEU A 231 -13.04 -7.34 5.37
C LEU A 231 -12.16 -8.59 5.55
N ALA A 232 -12.75 -9.78 5.66
CA ALA A 232 -11.99 -11.03 5.72
C ALA A 232 -11.18 -11.29 4.44
N ASP A 233 -11.68 -10.87 3.27
CA ASP A 233 -10.93 -10.95 2.02
C ASP A 233 -9.72 -10.00 1.96
N PHE A 234 -9.70 -8.97 2.81
CA PHE A 234 -8.53 -8.10 3.06
C PHE A 234 -7.67 -8.57 4.25
N GLY A 235 -7.99 -9.72 4.85
CA GLY A 235 -7.26 -10.24 6.02
C GLY A 235 -7.59 -9.52 7.32
N ILE A 236 -8.71 -8.78 7.36
CA ILE A 236 -9.14 -8.00 8.52
C ILE A 236 -10.24 -8.77 9.25
N LYS A 237 -10.03 -9.04 10.55
CA LYS A 237 -11.03 -9.68 11.40
C LYS A 237 -12.11 -8.68 11.78
N TYR A 238 -13.37 -9.06 11.65
CA TYR A 238 -14.51 -8.21 11.99
C TYR A 238 -15.45 -8.89 13.00
N PRO A 239 -15.97 -8.17 14.03
CA PRO A 239 -15.53 -6.84 14.42
C PRO A 239 -14.09 -6.89 14.94
N GLU A 240 -13.27 -5.92 14.56
CA GLU A 240 -11.96 -5.74 15.21
C GLU A 240 -12.23 -5.50 16.70
N SER A 241 -11.55 -6.24 17.59
CA SER A 241 -11.42 -5.81 18.98
C SER A 241 -10.92 -4.38 18.95
N ASP A 242 -11.42 -3.52 19.85
CA ASP A 242 -11.20 -2.07 19.81
C ASP A 242 -9.84 -1.69 19.20
N PHE A 243 -9.81 -0.67 18.35
CA PHE A 243 -8.56 -0.13 17.80
C PHE A 243 -7.50 0.17 18.90
N LEU A 244 -7.91 0.18 20.17
CA LEU A 244 -7.11 0.40 21.37
C LEU A 244 -7.02 -0.84 22.30
N SER A 245 -7.39 -2.05 21.86
CA SER A 245 -7.21 -3.29 22.61
C SER A 245 -5.73 -3.72 22.65
N SER A 246 -5.42 -4.76 23.43
CA SER A 246 -4.07 -5.25 23.80
C SER A 246 -3.04 -5.23 22.66
N ASP A 247 -3.42 -5.59 21.44
CA ASP A 247 -2.47 -5.71 20.31
C ASP A 247 -2.00 -4.33 19.81
N ALA A 248 -2.80 -3.28 20.04
CA ALA A 248 -2.35 -1.90 19.87
C ALA A 248 -1.37 -1.53 20.96
N HIS A 249 -1.67 -1.90 22.22
CA HIS A 249 -0.78 -1.65 23.34
C HIS A 249 0.56 -2.36 23.19
N ASP A 250 0.61 -3.51 22.50
CA ASP A 250 1.87 -4.15 22.14
C ASP A 250 2.67 -3.27 21.18
N VAL A 251 2.12 -2.86 20.03
CA VAL A 251 2.85 -2.01 19.07
C VAL A 251 3.14 -0.61 19.63
N PHE A 252 2.18 0.00 20.33
CA PHE A 252 2.32 1.29 21.00
C PHE A 252 3.25 1.23 22.22
N GLY A 253 3.38 0.07 22.86
CA GLY A 253 4.34 -0.21 23.93
C GLY A 253 5.77 -0.34 23.42
N LEU A 254 5.94 -0.71 22.15
CA LEU A 254 7.23 -0.67 21.45
C LEU A 254 7.61 0.73 20.94
N LEU A 255 6.67 1.68 20.90
CA LEU A 255 7.01 3.04 20.49
C LEU A 255 7.76 3.76 21.62
N PRO A 256 8.87 4.47 21.32
CA PRO A 256 9.57 5.26 22.32
C PRO A 256 8.64 6.26 23.02
N GLY A 257 8.38 6.05 24.31
CA GLY A 257 7.55 6.92 25.15
C GLY A 257 6.09 6.51 25.35
N GLY A 258 5.62 5.44 24.68
CA GLY A 258 4.22 5.02 24.73
C GLY A 258 3.28 6.03 24.04
N TRP A 259 2.23 5.55 23.38
CA TRP A 259 1.25 6.45 22.77
C TRP A 259 0.35 7.10 23.83
N ASP A 260 0.65 8.35 24.18
CA ASP A 260 -0.16 9.16 25.09
C ASP A 260 -1.41 9.69 24.36
N LYS A 261 -2.56 9.09 24.67
CA LYS A 261 -3.87 9.47 24.10
C LYS A 261 -4.28 10.91 24.44
N THR A 262 -3.74 11.49 25.51
CA THR A 262 -4.19 12.81 26.01
C THR A 262 -3.61 14.00 25.24
N LYS A 263 -2.63 13.77 24.36
CA LYS A 263 -1.97 14.84 23.60
C LYS A 263 -2.63 15.19 22.26
N ASN A 264 -3.63 14.43 21.83
CA ASN A 264 -4.26 14.57 20.51
C ASN A 264 -5.80 14.76 20.57
N GLU A 265 -6.34 15.16 21.73
CA GLU A 265 -7.73 15.64 21.89
C GLU A 265 -7.83 17.17 21.79
#